data_AF-A0A1B6JTL7-F1
#
_entry.id   AF-A0A1B6JTL7-F1
#
_cell.length_a   1.000
_cell.length_b   1.000
_cell.length_c   1.000
_cell.angle_alpha   90.00
_cell.angle_beta   90.00
_cell.angle_gamma   90.00
#
_symmetry.space_group_name_H-M   'P 1'
#
loop_
_entity.id
_entity.type
_entity.pdbx_description
1 polymer ?
#
loop_
_entity_poly.entity_id
_entity_poly.type
_entity_poly.pdbx_seq_one_letter_code
_entity_poly.pdbx_strand_id
1 'polypeptide(L)'
;CKKRKDMLQETMQFILQVLTAVNADAKQKDGALHMVGSLADILLKKALYKDQMDTLLQQYVFPEFGSARGHMRARACWVLHYFSEIRFKQEQILAEAVCLTVNALLTDTELPVKVEAAIALQMLLTNQEKSQKYVEPQIKPITLELLKIIRETENDDLTNVMQLVVMTYTEQLQPIAVEMCQHLAQTFSQVLETDEGSDEKAITAMGLLNTIETLLTVMEEQPEILAQLQPTVLGVVGHIFTNSVMEFYEEALSLVYDLTSKSISPAMWKVFELMYQVFEKDGFEYFTDMMPALHNYVTVDTEAFLSNQNHLLAMFNMCKAILNGDAGEDPESHAAKLLEVIILQCKGRIDQCIPSFVELVLQRLMREVKTSELRTMCLQVVISALYYNPQLLFETIDKLDLSVPPSESIASHFIKQWIHDTDCFLGLHDRKLCVLGMCTLISMSPQRPLVLQECAPQIVPSLIVLFEGLKRAYAEKAQEQDEEDEDEEDEEGDEEVLSSDEDELNEGDAEYLEKLQEKVKNKKVISPFTINSVTIEDDASDEDSD
;
A
#
# COMPACT_ATOMS: atom_id res chain seq x y z
N CYS A 1 9.45 37.60 7.93
CA CYS A 1 8.70 38.73 8.55
C CYS A 1 9.56 39.55 9.52
N LYS A 2 10.00 40.77 9.17
CA LYS A 2 10.80 41.68 10.05
C LYS A 2 9.97 42.62 10.95
N LYS A 3 8.63 42.61 10.87
CA LYS A 3 7.75 43.59 11.55
C LYS A 3 7.36 43.26 13.01
N ARG A 4 7.77 42.12 13.58
CA ARG A 4 7.33 41.64 14.91
C ARG A 4 8.43 40.90 15.67
N LYS A 5 9.65 41.46 15.74
CA LYS A 5 10.83 40.75 16.27
C LYS A 5 10.73 40.37 17.76
N ASP A 6 9.94 41.09 18.56
CA ASP A 6 9.85 40.88 20.01
C ASP A 6 8.49 40.32 20.48
N MET A 7 7.54 40.13 19.56
CA MET A 7 6.18 39.69 19.90
C MET A 7 6.15 38.34 20.63
N LEU A 8 7.06 37.41 20.32
CA LEU A 8 7.12 36.13 21.02
C LEU A 8 7.48 36.33 22.50
N GLN A 9 8.42 37.23 22.79
CA GLN A 9 8.84 37.49 24.17
C GLN A 9 7.74 38.22 24.96
N GLU A 10 7.08 39.21 24.35
CA GLU A 10 5.92 39.88 24.96
C GLU A 10 4.77 38.91 25.22
N THR A 11 4.51 38.00 24.28
CA THR A 11 3.47 36.97 24.41
C THR A 11 3.79 35.98 25.54
N MET A 12 5.04 35.50 25.62
CA MET A 12 5.47 34.62 26.71
C MET A 12 5.44 35.30 28.07
N GLN A 13 5.77 36.59 28.14
CA GLN A 13 5.63 37.38 29.37
C GLN A 13 4.17 37.49 29.80
N PHE A 14 3.24 37.76 28.86
CA PHE A 14 1.81 37.79 29.15
C PHE A 14 1.30 36.43 29.65
N ILE A 15 1.67 35.33 28.98
CA ILE A 15 1.32 33.97 29.40
C ILE A 15 1.79 33.70 30.83
N LEU A 16 3.05 33.99 31.15
CA LEU A 16 3.60 33.77 32.49
C LEU A 16 2.91 34.65 33.55
N GLN A 17 2.54 35.89 33.21
CA GLN A 17 1.74 36.74 34.11
C GLN A 17 0.38 36.13 34.42
N VAL A 18 -0.28 35.51 33.43
CA VAL A 18 -1.57 34.84 33.64
C VAL A 18 -1.40 33.56 34.45
N LEU A 19 -0.42 32.71 34.12
CA LEU A 19 -0.19 31.43 34.82
C LEU A 19 0.24 31.61 36.28
N THR A 20 0.97 32.69 36.60
CA THR A 20 1.44 33.00 37.97
C THR A 20 0.47 33.87 38.79
N ALA A 21 -0.59 34.40 38.16
CA ALA A 21 -1.52 35.27 38.86
C ALA A 21 -2.37 34.47 39.87
N VAL A 22 -2.33 34.90 41.14
CA VAL A 22 -3.05 34.29 42.27
C VAL A 22 -4.57 34.24 42.04
N ASN A 23 -5.11 35.19 41.26
CA ASN A 23 -6.54 35.32 40.99
C ASN A 23 -6.94 34.90 39.57
N ALA A 24 -6.03 34.29 38.79
CA ALA A 24 -6.38 33.83 37.45
C ALA A 24 -7.45 32.75 37.53
N ASP A 25 -8.56 32.95 36.83
CA ASP A 25 -9.60 31.93 36.73
C ASP A 25 -9.14 30.80 35.79
N ALA A 26 -9.81 29.65 35.84
CA ALA A 26 -9.40 28.51 35.02
C ALA A 26 -9.52 28.80 33.51
N LYS A 27 -10.40 29.71 33.07
CA LYS A 27 -10.54 30.05 31.65
C LYS A 27 -9.34 30.84 31.15
N GLN A 28 -8.83 31.75 31.98
CA GLN A 28 -7.61 32.49 31.70
C GLN A 28 -6.40 31.56 31.65
N LYS A 29 -6.32 30.60 32.59
CA LYS A 29 -5.27 29.58 32.58
C LYS A 29 -5.35 28.66 31.36
N ASP A 30 -6.54 28.17 31.01
CA ASP A 30 -6.78 27.37 29.80
C ASP A 30 -6.34 28.13 28.54
N GLY A 31 -6.76 29.39 28.40
CA GLY A 31 -6.34 30.23 27.29
C GLY A 31 -4.82 30.43 27.23
N ALA A 32 -4.16 30.63 28.38
CA ALA A 32 -2.71 30.76 28.44
C ALA A 32 -2.00 29.45 28.03
N LEU A 33 -2.47 28.29 28.52
CA LEU A 33 -1.93 26.99 28.15
C LEU A 33 -2.16 26.65 26.67
N HIS A 34 -3.33 26.99 26.14
CA HIS A 34 -3.64 26.85 24.72
C HIS A 34 -2.66 27.68 23.87
N MET A 35 -2.44 28.96 24.24
CA MET A 35 -1.45 29.80 23.56
C MET A 35 -0.04 29.22 23.62
N VAL A 36 0.36 28.57 24.73
CA VAL A 36 1.66 27.91 24.86
C VAL A 36 1.79 26.74 23.89
N GLY A 37 0.80 25.84 23.84
CA GLY A 37 0.85 24.69 22.92
C GLY A 37 0.76 25.11 21.45
N SER A 38 -0.07 26.09 21.09
CA SER A 38 -0.12 26.60 19.70
C SER A 38 1.19 27.28 19.25
N LEU A 39 2.05 27.66 20.19
CA LEU A 39 3.35 28.24 19.91
C LEU A 39 4.48 27.20 20.03
N ALA A 40 4.17 25.92 20.31
CA ALA A 40 5.14 24.88 20.57
C ALA A 40 6.23 24.87 19.49
N ASP A 41 5.91 24.65 18.21
CA ASP A 41 6.87 24.57 17.08
C ASP A 41 7.85 25.76 17.02
N ILE A 42 7.36 26.96 17.34
CA ILE A 42 8.16 28.19 17.33
C ILE A 42 9.07 28.24 18.56
N LEU A 43 8.56 27.81 19.72
CA LEU A 43 9.33 27.67 20.95
C LEU A 43 10.38 26.57 20.82
N LEU A 44 10.09 25.47 20.14
CA LEU A 44 10.97 24.32 19.89
C LEU A 44 12.25 24.76 19.16
N LYS A 45 12.12 25.70 18.22
CA LYS A 45 13.22 26.22 17.40
C LYS A 45 14.19 27.15 18.15
N LYS A 46 13.89 27.53 19.40
CA LYS A 46 14.70 28.48 20.19
C LYS A 46 15.27 27.83 21.45
N ALA A 47 16.60 27.71 21.51
CA ALA A 47 17.34 27.07 22.62
C ALA A 47 16.94 27.56 24.02
N LEU A 48 16.75 28.87 24.20
CA LEU A 48 16.34 29.46 25.49
C LEU A 48 15.04 28.84 26.04
N TYR A 49 14.04 28.63 25.18
CA TYR A 49 12.74 28.10 25.59
C TYR A 49 12.76 26.58 25.70
N LYS A 50 13.50 25.91 24.82
CA LYS A 50 13.78 24.47 24.93
C LYS A 50 14.39 24.13 26.29
N ASP A 51 15.26 25.00 26.81
CA ASP A 51 15.92 24.78 28.10
C ASP A 51 14.99 24.88 29.31
N GLN A 52 13.90 25.62 29.18
CA GLN A 52 12.94 25.90 30.26
C GLN A 52 11.69 25.03 30.20
N MET A 53 11.56 24.17 29.17
CA MET A 53 10.36 23.37 28.95
C MET A 53 10.04 22.45 30.14
N ASP A 54 10.99 21.62 30.58
CA ASP A 54 10.83 20.72 31.72
C ASP A 54 10.25 21.46 32.95
N THR A 55 10.73 22.68 33.19
CA THR A 55 10.27 23.51 34.31
C THR A 55 8.86 24.03 34.09
N LEU A 56 8.52 24.43 32.86
CA LEU A 56 7.18 24.89 32.50
C LEU A 56 6.15 23.77 32.67
N LEU A 57 6.45 22.56 32.19
CA LEU A 57 5.56 21.40 32.31
C LEU A 57 5.30 21.06 33.78
N GLN A 58 6.37 20.93 34.58
CA GLN A 58 6.24 20.60 36.01
C GLN A 58 5.49 21.67 36.81
N GLN A 59 5.73 22.96 36.54
CA GLN A 59 5.16 24.04 37.34
C GLN A 59 3.71 24.37 36.97
N TYR A 60 3.36 24.28 35.68
CA TYR A 60 2.09 24.84 35.19
C TYR A 60 1.18 23.84 34.50
N VAL A 61 1.71 22.71 34.00
CA VAL A 61 0.91 21.71 33.26
C VAL A 61 0.57 20.52 34.15
N PHE A 62 1.57 19.89 34.77
CA PHE A 62 1.37 18.71 35.63
C PHE A 62 0.36 18.93 36.77
N PRO A 63 0.35 20.08 37.48
CA PRO A 63 -0.64 20.30 38.54
C PRO A 63 -2.09 20.35 38.03
N GLU A 64 -2.30 20.70 36.76
CA GLU A 64 -3.64 20.82 36.20
C GLU A 64 -4.28 19.45 35.90
N PHE A 65 -3.51 18.35 35.85
CA PHE A 65 -4.05 16.98 35.84
C PHE A 65 -4.86 16.65 37.10
N GLY A 66 -4.58 17.32 38.22
CA GLY A 66 -5.35 17.20 39.47
C GLY A 66 -6.52 18.18 39.58
N SER A 67 -6.82 18.94 38.52
CA SER A 67 -7.86 19.97 38.55
C SER A 67 -9.25 19.36 38.68
N ALA A 68 -10.13 19.98 39.48
CA ALA A 68 -11.52 19.56 39.62
C ALA A 68 -12.36 19.79 38.34
N ARG A 69 -11.81 20.46 37.32
CA ARG A 69 -12.50 20.85 36.08
C ARG A 69 -11.94 20.05 34.90
N GLY A 70 -12.79 19.29 34.20
CA GLY A 70 -12.37 18.46 33.05
C GLY A 70 -11.61 19.19 31.97
N HIS A 71 -12.10 20.36 31.52
CA HIS A 71 -11.43 21.14 30.48
C HIS A 71 -9.97 21.50 30.83
N MET A 72 -9.63 21.67 32.11
CA MET A 72 -8.25 21.93 32.52
C MET A 72 -7.38 20.66 32.42
N ARG A 73 -7.93 19.50 32.80
CA ARG A 73 -7.24 18.21 32.68
C ARG A 73 -7.02 17.85 31.21
N ALA A 74 -8.06 18.00 30.38
CA ALA A 74 -7.97 17.85 28.93
C ALA A 74 -6.94 18.79 28.31
N ARG A 75 -6.91 20.07 28.72
CA ARG A 75 -5.90 21.03 28.26
C ARG A 75 -4.49 20.61 28.66
N ALA A 76 -4.30 20.01 29.84
CA ALA A 76 -2.99 19.53 30.27
C ALA A 76 -2.50 18.39 29.37
N CYS A 77 -3.36 17.43 29.02
CA CYS A 77 -3.07 16.39 28.02
C CYS A 77 -2.73 17.00 26.66
N TRP A 78 -3.58 17.92 26.17
CA TRP A 78 -3.38 18.60 24.89
C TRP A 78 -2.04 19.35 24.82
N VAL A 79 -1.61 20.01 25.91
CA VAL A 79 -0.28 20.63 25.94
C VAL A 79 0.82 19.57 25.87
N LEU A 80 0.69 18.42 26.56
CA LEU A 80 1.71 17.36 26.49
C LEU A 80 1.85 16.76 25.09
N HIS A 81 0.76 16.64 24.33
CA HIS A 81 0.82 16.29 22.91
C HIS A 81 1.83 17.18 22.18
N TYR A 82 1.64 18.51 22.16
CA TYR A 82 2.51 19.41 21.39
C TYR A 82 3.95 19.50 21.90
N PHE A 83 4.19 19.23 23.18
CA PHE A 83 5.53 19.27 23.75
C PHE A 83 6.28 17.94 23.69
N SER A 84 5.61 16.86 23.26
CA SER A 84 6.21 15.52 23.12
C SER A 84 7.40 15.49 22.16
N GLU A 85 7.46 16.37 21.16
CA GLU A 85 8.60 16.49 20.23
C GLU A 85 9.90 16.93 20.92
N ILE A 86 9.82 17.61 22.09
CA ILE A 86 11.01 17.97 22.85
C ILE A 86 11.47 16.77 23.66
N ARG A 87 12.69 16.31 23.38
CA ARG A 87 13.41 15.39 24.27
C ARG A 87 13.50 15.99 25.68
N PHE A 88 12.77 15.36 26.61
CA PHE A 88 12.82 15.67 28.04
C PHE A 88 14.26 15.55 28.52
N LYS A 89 14.75 16.56 29.24
CA LYS A 89 16.15 16.53 29.73
C LYS A 89 16.30 15.57 30.89
N GLN A 90 15.27 15.53 31.74
CA GLN A 90 15.22 14.67 32.91
C GLN A 90 14.23 13.54 32.68
N GLU A 91 14.74 12.32 32.79
CA GLU A 91 13.94 11.12 32.59
C GLU A 91 12.80 10.98 33.62
N GLN A 92 12.99 11.50 34.85
CA GLN A 92 11.93 11.55 35.84
C GLN A 92 10.72 12.38 35.38
N ILE A 93 10.95 13.43 34.59
CA ILE A 93 9.90 14.33 34.11
C ILE A 93 9.12 13.65 32.98
N LEU A 94 9.82 12.92 32.10
CA LEU A 94 9.17 12.06 31.11
C LEU A 94 8.31 10.99 31.80
N ALA A 95 8.87 10.31 32.80
CA ALA A 95 8.15 9.27 33.55
C ALA A 95 6.89 9.85 34.23
N GLU A 96 6.99 11.04 34.84
CA GLU A 96 5.86 11.73 35.45
C GLU A 96 4.80 12.14 34.40
N ALA A 97 5.21 12.69 33.26
CA ALA A 97 4.33 13.02 32.14
C ALA A 97 3.54 11.78 31.67
N VAL A 98 4.24 10.68 31.41
CA VAL A 98 3.61 9.41 30.99
C VAL A 98 2.65 8.89 32.07
N CYS A 99 3.05 8.89 33.34
CA CYS A 99 2.19 8.44 34.43
C CYS A 99 0.90 9.28 34.56
N LEU A 100 1.01 10.60 34.43
CA LEU A 100 -0.13 11.51 34.48
C LEU A 100 -1.09 11.28 33.30
N THR A 101 -0.55 11.14 32.09
CA THR A 101 -1.33 10.85 30.87
C THR A 101 -2.02 9.49 30.95
N VAL A 102 -1.31 8.43 31.33
CA VAL A 102 -1.90 7.09 31.51
C VAL A 102 -2.97 7.09 32.59
N ASN A 103 -2.74 7.78 33.72
CA ASN A 103 -3.74 7.90 34.77
C ASN A 103 -4.99 8.65 34.29
N ALA A 104 -4.83 9.73 33.52
CA ALA A 104 -5.96 10.45 32.94
C ALA A 104 -6.76 9.56 31.97
N LEU A 105 -6.08 8.80 31.11
CA LEU A 105 -6.73 7.87 30.19
C LEU A 105 -7.56 6.80 30.93
N LEU A 106 -6.98 6.17 31.94
CA LEU A 106 -7.59 5.02 32.63
C LEU A 106 -8.64 5.41 33.68
N THR A 107 -8.46 6.54 34.38
CA THR A 107 -9.21 6.82 35.62
C THR A 107 -10.12 8.03 35.56
N ASP A 108 -9.99 8.89 34.54
CA ASP A 108 -10.84 10.08 34.46
C ASP A 108 -12.31 9.70 34.28
N THR A 109 -13.21 10.59 34.69
CA THR A 109 -14.65 10.40 34.54
C THR A 109 -15.21 11.06 33.28
N GLU A 110 -14.48 12.02 32.71
CA GLU A 110 -14.94 12.83 31.57
C GLU A 110 -14.27 12.34 30.27
N LEU A 111 -15.09 11.89 29.30
CA LEU A 111 -14.62 11.37 28.01
C LEU A 111 -13.66 12.30 27.26
N PRO A 112 -13.88 13.63 27.16
CA PRO A 112 -12.94 14.50 26.47
C PRO A 112 -11.53 14.48 27.05
N VAL A 113 -11.38 14.25 28.36
CA VAL A 113 -10.06 14.14 28.99
C VAL A 113 -9.37 12.84 28.58
N LYS A 114 -10.13 11.74 28.48
CA LYS A 114 -9.59 10.44 28.04
C LYS A 114 -9.14 10.47 26.59
N VAL A 115 -9.93 11.07 25.70
CA VAL A 115 -9.58 11.23 24.27
C VAL A 115 -8.28 12.01 24.13
N GLU A 116 -8.20 13.18 24.77
CA GLU A 116 -6.97 14.00 24.75
C GLU A 116 -5.77 13.29 25.40
N ALA A 117 -6.00 12.48 26.44
CA ALA A 117 -4.95 11.68 27.06
C ALA A 117 -4.45 10.56 26.13
N ALA A 118 -5.33 9.92 25.37
CA ALA A 118 -4.97 8.91 24.37
C ALA A 118 -4.10 9.50 23.26
N ILE A 119 -4.51 10.64 22.70
CA ILE A 119 -3.74 11.34 21.66
C ILE A 119 -2.39 11.82 22.21
N ALA A 120 -2.36 12.36 23.43
CA ALA A 120 -1.11 12.74 24.07
C ALA A 120 -0.19 11.53 24.32
N LEU A 121 -0.74 10.37 24.65
CA LEU A 121 0.01 9.13 24.82
C LEU A 121 0.62 8.66 23.50
N GLN A 122 -0.14 8.69 22.41
CA GLN A 122 0.37 8.39 21.06
C GLN A 122 1.61 9.23 20.75
N MET A 123 1.50 10.54 20.91
CA MET A 123 2.58 11.47 20.60
C MET A 123 3.81 11.30 21.51
N LEU A 124 3.61 10.92 22.78
CA LEU A 124 4.70 10.55 23.67
C LEU A 124 5.40 9.26 23.23
N LEU A 125 4.66 8.26 22.76
CA LEU A 125 5.21 7.00 22.27
C LEU A 125 6.01 7.22 20.98
N THR A 126 5.48 7.99 20.02
CA THR A 126 6.14 8.30 18.75
C THR A 126 7.42 9.13 18.95
N ASN A 127 7.36 10.18 19.77
CA ASN A 127 8.48 11.13 19.85
C ASN A 127 9.50 10.82 20.95
N GLN A 128 9.15 9.96 21.91
CA GLN A 128 9.99 9.64 23.07
C GLN A 128 10.05 8.13 23.29
N GLU A 129 10.96 7.44 22.59
CA GLU A 129 11.18 5.98 22.70
C GLU A 129 11.29 5.48 24.17
N LYS A 130 11.99 6.24 25.04
CA LYS A 130 12.10 5.94 26.48
C LYS A 130 10.79 5.91 27.24
N SER A 131 9.70 6.43 26.66
CA SER A 131 8.36 6.39 27.25
C SER A 131 7.80 4.97 27.30
N GLN A 132 8.21 4.09 26.37
CA GLN A 132 7.58 2.79 26.17
C GLN A 132 7.60 1.93 27.45
N LYS A 133 8.77 1.83 28.11
CA LYS A 133 8.94 1.08 29.37
C LYS A 133 8.06 1.56 30.53
N TYR A 134 7.57 2.80 30.48
CA TYR A 134 6.68 3.36 31.51
C TYR A 134 5.21 3.04 31.23
N VAL A 135 4.87 2.80 29.95
CA VAL A 135 3.52 2.45 29.49
C VAL A 135 3.31 0.94 29.53
N GLU A 136 4.34 0.16 29.18
CA GLU A 136 4.33 -1.31 29.08
C GLU A 136 3.59 -2.02 30.24
N PRO A 137 3.80 -1.66 31.53
CA PRO A 137 3.13 -2.37 32.63
C PRO A 137 1.61 -2.18 32.66
N GLN A 138 1.09 -1.14 32.01
CA GLN A 138 -0.33 -0.79 31.97
C GLN A 138 -0.92 -0.92 30.56
N ILE A 139 -0.19 -1.50 29.60
CA ILE A 139 -0.64 -1.50 28.20
C ILE A 139 -1.96 -2.24 28.00
N LYS A 140 -2.15 -3.40 28.65
CA LYS A 140 -3.42 -4.15 28.56
C LYS A 140 -4.63 -3.33 29.04
N PRO A 141 -4.62 -2.74 30.26
CA PRO A 141 -5.66 -1.80 30.68
C PRO A 141 -5.87 -0.64 29.71
N ILE A 142 -4.78 -0.06 29.18
CA ILE A 142 -4.84 1.06 28.24
C ILE A 142 -5.58 0.64 26.98
N THR A 143 -5.20 -0.48 26.37
CA THR A 143 -5.84 -1.03 25.17
C THR A 143 -7.33 -1.30 25.38
N LEU A 144 -7.71 -1.93 26.50
CA LEU A 144 -9.12 -2.21 26.79
C LEU A 144 -9.94 -0.93 27.00
N GLU A 145 -9.37 0.09 27.65
CA GLU A 145 -10.05 1.37 27.82
C GLU A 145 -10.12 2.15 26.50
N LEU A 146 -9.07 2.11 25.66
CA LEU A 146 -9.09 2.70 24.31
C LEU A 146 -10.20 2.09 23.45
N LEU A 147 -10.32 0.76 23.41
CA LEU A 147 -11.40 0.06 22.70
C LEU A 147 -12.77 0.58 23.13
N LYS A 148 -12.99 0.71 24.44
CA LYS A 148 -14.23 1.23 25.00
C LYS A 148 -14.49 2.68 24.58
N ILE A 149 -13.47 3.55 24.65
CA ILE A 149 -13.63 4.96 24.25
C ILE A 149 -13.93 5.05 22.76
N ILE A 150 -13.20 4.33 21.89
CA ILE A 150 -13.46 4.27 20.44
C ILE A 150 -14.93 3.97 20.16
N ARG A 151 -15.51 2.99 20.87
CA ARG A 151 -16.92 2.63 20.71
C ARG A 151 -17.90 3.66 21.26
N GLU A 152 -17.54 4.38 22.32
CA GLU A 152 -18.41 5.40 22.92
C GLU A 152 -18.38 6.73 22.17
N THR A 153 -17.24 7.07 21.56
CA THR A 153 -17.02 8.36 20.93
C THR A 153 -17.05 8.34 19.40
N GLU A 154 -16.84 7.17 18.78
CA GLU A 154 -16.71 7.03 17.32
C GLU A 154 -15.69 8.07 16.77
N ASN A 155 -14.54 8.20 17.45
CA ASN A 155 -13.52 9.18 17.11
C ASN A 155 -12.36 8.48 16.38
N ASP A 156 -12.07 8.93 15.17
CA ASP A 156 -11.05 8.33 14.31
C ASP A 156 -9.62 8.51 14.84
N ASP A 157 -9.27 9.61 15.50
CA ASP A 157 -7.91 9.80 16.04
C ASP A 157 -7.50 8.65 16.98
N LEU A 158 -8.48 8.06 17.68
CA LEU A 158 -8.25 6.93 18.58
C LEU A 158 -7.94 5.61 17.86
N THR A 159 -8.34 5.45 16.60
CA THR A 159 -7.97 4.27 15.79
C THR A 159 -6.47 4.31 15.51
N ASN A 160 -5.93 5.49 15.18
CA ASN A 160 -4.49 5.72 15.00
C ASN A 160 -3.70 5.47 16.30
N VAL A 161 -4.24 5.87 17.46
CA VAL A 161 -3.62 5.53 18.76
C VAL A 161 -3.57 4.03 18.98
N MET A 162 -4.65 3.32 18.62
CA MET A 162 -4.72 1.87 18.75
C MET A 162 -3.70 1.16 17.85
N GLN A 163 -3.57 1.57 16.58
CA GLN A 163 -2.59 1.02 15.64
C GLN A 163 -1.16 1.15 16.18
N LEU A 164 -0.76 2.35 16.64
CA LEU A 164 0.56 2.55 17.24
C LEU A 164 0.78 1.65 18.47
N VAL A 165 -0.23 1.52 19.34
CA VAL A 165 -0.17 0.66 20.52
C VAL A 165 -0.01 -0.82 20.13
N VAL A 166 -0.73 -1.27 19.10
CA VAL A 166 -0.65 -2.64 18.60
C VAL A 166 0.74 -2.93 18.05
N MET A 167 1.29 -2.04 17.23
CA MET A 167 2.64 -2.17 16.66
C MET A 167 3.74 -2.13 17.72
N THR A 168 3.61 -1.26 18.72
CA THR A 168 4.66 -1.07 19.75
C THR A 168 4.70 -2.20 20.78
N TYR A 169 3.56 -2.83 21.09
CA TYR A 169 3.42 -3.77 22.21
C TYR A 169 2.87 -5.14 21.79
N THR A 170 3.26 -5.61 20.62
CA THR A 170 2.83 -6.88 20.01
C THR A 170 2.88 -8.04 21.03
N GLU A 171 4.02 -8.27 21.68
CA GLU A 171 4.20 -9.38 22.62
C GLU A 171 3.24 -9.30 23.82
N GLN A 172 3.05 -8.11 24.38
CA GLN A 172 2.19 -7.91 25.54
C GLN A 172 0.71 -8.05 25.16
N LEU A 173 0.34 -7.71 23.93
CA LEU A 173 -1.04 -7.68 23.45
C LEU A 173 -1.51 -9.00 22.82
N GLN A 174 -0.60 -9.90 22.41
CA GLN A 174 -0.92 -11.25 21.92
C GLN A 174 -2.04 -11.96 22.72
N PRO A 175 -2.04 -12.00 24.07
CA PRO A 175 -3.05 -12.73 24.83
C PRO A 175 -4.47 -12.15 24.74
N ILE A 176 -4.61 -10.90 24.29
CA ILE A 176 -5.90 -10.20 24.15
C ILE A 176 -6.23 -9.85 22.70
N ALA A 177 -5.39 -10.23 21.72
CA ALA A 177 -5.59 -9.93 20.30
C ALA A 177 -6.97 -10.35 19.78
N VAL A 178 -7.45 -11.54 20.17
CA VAL A 178 -8.78 -12.05 19.78
C VAL A 178 -9.90 -11.18 20.34
N GLU A 179 -9.79 -10.74 21.59
CA GLU A 179 -10.76 -9.85 22.22
C GLU A 179 -10.75 -8.47 21.54
N MET A 180 -9.58 -7.95 21.20
CA MET A 180 -9.41 -6.69 20.47
C MET A 180 -10.09 -6.74 19.11
N CYS A 181 -9.79 -7.75 18.30
CA CYS A 181 -10.38 -7.93 16.97
C CYS A 181 -11.92 -8.03 17.04
N GLN A 182 -12.44 -8.80 18.00
CA GLN A 182 -13.89 -8.91 18.21
C GLN A 182 -14.52 -7.58 18.59
N HIS A 183 -13.86 -6.79 19.42
CA HIS A 183 -14.35 -5.48 19.81
C HIS A 183 -14.36 -4.51 18.62
N LEU A 184 -13.27 -4.46 17.84
CA LEU A 184 -13.17 -3.62 16.64
C LEU A 184 -14.26 -3.99 15.61
N ALA A 185 -14.44 -5.28 15.32
CA ALA A 185 -15.47 -5.76 14.40
C ALA A 185 -16.91 -5.44 14.86
N GLN A 186 -17.17 -5.52 16.16
CA GLN A 186 -18.46 -5.13 16.74
C GLN A 186 -18.71 -3.64 16.63
N THR A 187 -17.69 -2.81 16.92
CA THR A 187 -17.80 -1.36 16.76
C THR A 187 -18.03 -1.00 15.30
N PHE A 188 -17.31 -1.61 14.37
CA PHE A 188 -17.50 -1.41 12.93
C PHE A 188 -18.95 -1.70 12.51
N SER A 189 -19.48 -2.86 12.92
CA SER A 189 -20.87 -3.22 12.63
C SER A 189 -21.88 -2.20 13.20
N GLN A 190 -21.62 -1.68 14.40
CA GLN A 190 -22.46 -0.67 15.03
C GLN A 190 -22.40 0.69 14.29
N VAL A 191 -21.22 1.09 13.83
CA VAL A 191 -21.04 2.32 13.04
C VAL A 191 -21.82 2.21 11.73
N LEU A 192 -21.73 1.07 11.03
CA LEU A 192 -22.49 0.81 9.81
C LEU A 192 -24.01 0.82 10.02
N GLU A 193 -24.52 0.19 11.08
CA GLU A 193 -25.97 0.14 11.35
C GLU A 193 -26.57 1.51 11.70
N THR A 194 -25.75 2.43 12.20
CA THR A 194 -26.18 3.77 12.62
C THR A 194 -25.89 4.84 11.57
N ASP A 195 -25.45 4.44 10.38
CA ASP A 195 -25.09 5.34 9.31
C ASP A 195 -26.33 5.82 8.54
N GLU A 196 -26.68 7.09 8.76
CA GLU A 196 -27.60 7.86 7.92
C GLU A 196 -26.82 8.75 6.93
N GLY A 197 -25.67 8.28 6.41
CA GLY A 197 -24.90 8.93 5.35
C GLY A 197 -24.03 10.09 5.84
N SER A 198 -23.25 9.87 6.90
CA SER A 198 -22.33 10.89 7.45
C SER A 198 -20.87 10.51 7.17
N ASP A 199 -20.17 11.31 6.35
CA ASP A 199 -18.75 11.11 5.99
C ASP A 199 -17.84 10.86 7.21
N GLU A 200 -18.12 11.48 8.37
CA GLU A 200 -17.36 11.28 9.63
C GLU A 200 -17.41 9.83 10.14
N LYS A 201 -18.51 9.11 9.91
CA LYS A 201 -18.67 7.71 10.31
C LYS A 201 -17.94 6.77 9.36
N ALA A 202 -17.91 7.08 8.06
CA ALA A 202 -17.14 6.33 7.08
C ALA A 202 -15.65 6.37 7.44
N ILE A 203 -15.11 7.56 7.75
CA ILE A 203 -13.70 7.71 8.19
C ILE A 203 -13.41 6.84 9.43
N THR A 204 -14.30 6.89 10.43
CA THR A 204 -14.13 6.08 11.64
C THR A 204 -14.20 4.57 11.33
N ALA A 205 -15.09 4.15 10.42
CA ALA A 205 -15.21 2.77 10.00
C ALA A 205 -13.95 2.28 9.26
N MET A 206 -13.38 3.09 8.37
CA MET A 206 -12.09 2.82 7.72
C MET A 206 -10.97 2.68 8.76
N GLY A 207 -10.86 3.62 9.70
CA GLY A 207 -9.87 3.54 10.78
C GLY A 207 -9.99 2.26 11.62
N LEU A 208 -11.21 1.76 11.85
CA LEU A 208 -11.44 0.47 12.52
C LEU A 208 -10.96 -0.72 11.68
N LEU A 209 -11.20 -0.72 10.36
CA LEU A 209 -10.72 -1.78 9.46
C LEU A 209 -9.19 -1.79 9.39
N ASN A 210 -8.56 -0.63 9.21
CA ASN A 210 -7.11 -0.49 9.19
C ASN A 210 -6.48 -0.92 10.53
N THR A 211 -7.18 -0.72 11.66
CA THR A 211 -6.72 -1.24 12.95
C THR A 211 -6.80 -2.77 13.03
N ILE A 212 -7.80 -3.39 12.40
CA ILE A 212 -7.89 -4.85 12.30
C ILE A 212 -6.78 -5.38 11.40
N GLU A 213 -6.50 -4.71 10.29
CA GLU A 213 -5.40 -5.01 9.36
C GLU A 213 -4.06 -4.96 10.08
N THR A 214 -3.73 -3.84 10.75
CA THR A 214 -2.51 -3.73 11.57
C THR A 214 -2.39 -4.88 12.57
N LEU A 215 -3.50 -5.28 13.21
CA LEU A 215 -3.52 -6.41 14.14
C LEU A 215 -3.23 -7.75 13.45
N LEU A 216 -3.65 -7.96 12.21
CA LEU A 216 -3.30 -9.15 11.43
C LEU A 216 -1.81 -9.14 11.07
N THR A 217 -1.30 -8.01 10.55
CA THR A 217 0.11 -7.85 10.16
C THR A 217 1.05 -8.12 11.34
N VAL A 218 0.81 -7.51 12.51
CA VAL A 218 1.71 -7.74 13.67
C VAL A 218 1.58 -9.15 14.27
N MET A 219 0.49 -9.87 13.96
CA MET A 219 0.27 -11.25 14.42
C MET A 219 0.65 -12.28 13.35
N GLU A 220 1.26 -11.86 12.24
CA GLU A 220 1.51 -12.73 11.08
C GLU A 220 2.43 -13.93 11.39
N GLU A 221 3.32 -13.78 12.38
CA GLU A 221 4.20 -14.85 12.89
C GLU A 221 3.53 -15.76 13.94
N GLN A 222 2.27 -15.53 14.28
CA GLN A 222 1.51 -16.28 15.29
C GLN A 222 0.32 -17.03 14.67
N PRO A 223 0.56 -18.16 13.98
CA PRO A 223 -0.48 -18.86 13.20
C PRO A 223 -1.67 -19.34 14.05
N GLU A 224 -1.45 -19.68 15.32
CA GLU A 224 -2.53 -20.06 16.24
C GLU A 224 -3.45 -18.89 16.60
N ILE A 225 -2.91 -17.66 16.66
CA ILE A 225 -3.69 -16.45 16.91
C ILE A 225 -4.43 -16.06 15.64
N LEU A 226 -3.75 -16.01 14.48
CA LEU A 226 -4.40 -15.71 13.19
C LEU A 226 -5.59 -16.62 12.92
N ALA A 227 -5.46 -17.93 13.19
CA ALA A 227 -6.57 -18.87 13.03
C ALA A 227 -7.79 -18.56 13.93
N GLN A 228 -7.57 -17.89 15.08
CA GLN A 228 -8.63 -17.42 15.97
C GLN A 228 -9.18 -16.03 15.58
N LEU A 229 -8.37 -15.19 14.95
CA LEU A 229 -8.79 -13.88 14.41
C LEU A 229 -9.65 -14.06 13.15
N GLN A 230 -9.26 -14.99 12.28
CA GLN A 230 -9.84 -15.20 10.96
C GLN A 230 -11.38 -15.28 10.95
N PRO A 231 -12.08 -16.03 11.84
CA PRO A 231 -13.54 -16.07 11.83
C PRO A 231 -14.20 -14.71 12.07
N THR A 232 -13.58 -13.85 12.87
CA THR A 232 -14.07 -12.50 13.17
C THR A 232 -13.91 -11.60 11.94
N VAL A 233 -12.71 -11.59 11.36
CA VAL A 233 -12.39 -10.80 10.15
C VAL A 233 -13.24 -11.25 8.96
N LEU A 234 -13.44 -12.56 8.79
CA LEU A 234 -14.37 -13.11 7.79
C LEU A 234 -15.80 -12.61 7.96
N GLY A 235 -16.25 -12.41 9.20
CA GLY A 235 -17.56 -11.82 9.48
C GLY A 235 -17.66 -10.39 8.95
N VAL A 236 -16.60 -9.59 9.12
CA VAL A 236 -16.49 -8.22 8.62
C VAL A 236 -16.46 -8.18 7.09
N VAL A 237 -15.52 -8.89 6.46
CA VAL A 237 -15.40 -8.98 5.00
C VAL A 237 -16.70 -9.50 4.36
N GLY A 238 -17.28 -10.55 4.95
CA GLY A 238 -18.54 -11.11 4.48
C GLY A 238 -19.71 -10.11 4.58
N HIS A 239 -19.74 -9.29 5.62
CA HIS A 239 -20.75 -8.24 5.77
C HIS A 239 -20.60 -7.15 4.69
N ILE A 240 -19.38 -6.69 4.42
CA ILE A 240 -19.09 -5.67 3.41
C ILE A 240 -19.50 -6.17 2.01
N PHE A 241 -19.01 -7.35 1.61
CA PHE A 241 -19.29 -7.92 0.28
C PHE A 241 -20.75 -8.31 0.09
N THR A 242 -21.41 -8.88 1.10
CA THR A 242 -22.81 -9.33 0.96
C THR A 242 -23.78 -8.16 0.86
N ASN A 243 -23.52 -7.07 1.58
CA ASN A 243 -24.38 -5.88 1.59
C ASN A 243 -24.00 -4.85 0.53
N SER A 244 -22.96 -5.10 -0.29
CA SER A 244 -22.43 -4.17 -1.28
C SER A 244 -22.07 -2.79 -0.70
N VAL A 245 -21.34 -2.79 0.41
CA VAL A 245 -20.86 -1.55 1.03
C VAL A 245 -19.56 -1.13 0.32
N MET A 246 -19.70 -0.59 -0.89
CA MET A 246 -18.60 -0.29 -1.83
C MET A 246 -17.52 0.62 -1.23
N GLU A 247 -17.91 1.52 -0.33
CA GLU A 247 -17.01 2.45 0.36
C GLU A 247 -15.89 1.76 1.17
N PHE A 248 -16.03 0.46 1.47
CA PHE A 248 -15.05 -0.32 2.24
C PHE A 248 -14.48 -1.51 1.46
N TYR A 249 -14.61 -1.52 0.13
CA TYR A 249 -14.11 -2.63 -0.68
C TYR A 249 -12.58 -2.74 -0.64
N GLU A 250 -11.87 -1.62 -0.69
CA GLU A 250 -10.41 -1.57 -0.63
C GLU A 250 -9.90 -2.19 0.68
N GLU A 251 -10.41 -1.73 1.82
CA GLU A 251 -10.02 -2.25 3.14
C GLU A 251 -10.43 -3.72 3.32
N ALA A 252 -11.61 -4.11 2.82
CA ALA A 252 -12.03 -5.51 2.85
C ALA A 252 -11.10 -6.41 2.02
N LEU A 253 -10.62 -5.93 0.87
CA LEU A 253 -9.70 -6.66 0.00
C LEU A 253 -8.30 -6.75 0.61
N SER A 254 -7.83 -5.70 1.29
CA SER A 254 -6.58 -5.75 2.06
C SER A 254 -6.63 -6.79 3.17
N LEU A 255 -7.73 -6.84 3.94
CA LEU A 255 -7.94 -7.89 4.94
C LEU A 255 -7.96 -9.30 4.33
N VAL A 256 -8.45 -9.47 3.09
CA VAL A 256 -8.39 -10.76 2.40
C VAL A 256 -6.97 -11.09 1.97
N TYR A 257 -6.20 -10.11 1.51
CA TYR A 257 -4.79 -10.27 1.18
C TYR A 257 -4.00 -10.79 2.39
N ASP A 258 -4.10 -10.14 3.55
CA ASP A 258 -3.43 -10.56 4.79
C ASP A 258 -3.81 -11.99 5.20
N LEU A 259 -5.10 -12.32 5.15
CA LEU A 259 -5.59 -13.65 5.51
C LEU A 259 -5.19 -14.75 4.51
N THR A 260 -4.64 -14.39 3.34
CA THR A 260 -4.21 -15.32 2.30
C THR A 260 -2.70 -15.36 2.10
N SER A 261 -1.91 -14.50 2.76
CA SER A 261 -0.46 -14.36 2.53
C SER A 261 0.34 -15.65 2.78
N LYS A 262 0.05 -16.35 3.89
CA LYS A 262 0.82 -17.55 4.31
C LYS A 262 0.11 -18.87 4.07
N SER A 263 -1.21 -18.92 4.21
CA SER A 263 -1.98 -20.15 4.01
C SER A 263 -3.44 -19.87 3.72
N ILE A 264 -4.11 -20.73 2.94
CA ILE A 264 -5.49 -20.53 2.53
C ILE A 264 -6.40 -21.59 3.16
N SER A 265 -7.23 -21.16 4.10
CA SER A 265 -8.19 -22.06 4.75
C SER A 265 -9.40 -22.38 3.84
N PRO A 266 -10.16 -23.45 4.10
CA PRO A 266 -11.41 -23.76 3.39
C PRO A 266 -12.46 -22.64 3.45
N ALA A 267 -12.41 -21.78 4.47
CA ALA A 267 -13.32 -20.64 4.59
C ALA A 267 -12.91 -19.50 3.65
N MET A 268 -11.61 -19.27 3.46
CA MET A 268 -11.10 -18.27 2.51
C MET A 268 -11.47 -18.64 1.07
N TRP A 269 -11.49 -19.92 0.70
CA TRP A 269 -12.00 -20.33 -0.61
C TRP A 269 -13.46 -19.92 -0.88
N LYS A 270 -14.29 -19.78 0.16
CA LYS A 270 -15.64 -19.20 0.01
C LYS A 270 -15.61 -17.69 -0.16
N VAL A 271 -14.62 -17.01 0.41
CA VAL A 271 -14.39 -15.58 0.17
C VAL A 271 -13.98 -15.34 -1.27
N PHE A 272 -13.14 -16.21 -1.86
CA PHE A 272 -12.86 -16.15 -3.29
C PHE A 272 -14.14 -16.23 -4.15
N GLU A 273 -15.08 -17.12 -3.82
CA GLU A 273 -16.39 -17.20 -4.49
C GLU A 273 -17.21 -15.91 -4.31
N LEU A 274 -17.13 -15.26 -3.14
CA LEU A 274 -17.78 -13.98 -2.89
C LEU A 274 -17.11 -12.83 -3.66
N MET A 275 -15.78 -12.78 -3.73
CA MET A 275 -15.04 -11.79 -4.51
C MET A 275 -15.45 -11.84 -5.99
N TYR A 276 -15.56 -13.05 -6.56
CA TYR A 276 -16.05 -13.20 -7.93
C TYR A 276 -17.48 -12.67 -8.11
N GLN A 277 -18.37 -12.88 -7.14
CA GLN A 277 -19.73 -12.34 -7.19
C GLN A 277 -19.76 -10.81 -7.06
N VAL A 278 -18.91 -10.24 -6.20
CA VAL A 278 -18.74 -8.79 -6.06
C VAL A 278 -18.27 -8.21 -7.38
N PHE A 279 -17.22 -8.78 -7.98
CA PHE A 279 -16.72 -8.38 -9.30
C PHE A 279 -17.82 -8.39 -10.38
N GLU A 280 -18.64 -9.45 -10.45
CA GLU A 280 -19.72 -9.55 -11.44
C GLU A 280 -20.87 -8.56 -11.21
N LYS A 281 -21.05 -8.06 -9.98
CA LYS A 281 -22.18 -7.23 -9.58
C LYS A 281 -21.86 -5.73 -9.65
N ASP A 282 -20.90 -5.29 -8.85
CA ASP A 282 -20.59 -3.86 -8.63
C ASP A 282 -19.10 -3.59 -8.35
N GLY A 283 -18.25 -4.61 -8.30
CA GLY A 283 -16.81 -4.50 -8.00
C GLY A 283 -15.89 -4.45 -9.21
N PHE A 284 -16.40 -4.16 -10.42
CA PHE A 284 -15.58 -4.17 -11.65
C PHE A 284 -14.43 -3.16 -11.61
N GLU A 285 -14.66 -1.97 -11.02
CA GLU A 285 -13.68 -0.89 -10.92
C GLU A 285 -12.58 -1.17 -9.87
N TYR A 286 -12.86 -2.06 -8.91
CA TYR A 286 -11.94 -2.45 -7.83
C TYR A 286 -11.04 -3.64 -8.22
N PHE A 287 -10.90 -3.93 -9.52
CA PHE A 287 -10.11 -5.09 -9.95
C PHE A 287 -8.64 -4.98 -9.54
N THR A 288 -8.07 -3.78 -9.61
CA THR A 288 -6.69 -3.51 -9.17
C THR A 288 -6.53 -3.82 -7.68
N ASP A 289 -7.49 -3.44 -6.84
CA ASP A 289 -7.49 -3.76 -5.40
C ASP A 289 -7.72 -5.25 -5.10
N MET A 290 -8.39 -5.97 -6.01
CA MET A 290 -8.57 -7.42 -5.87
C MET A 290 -7.30 -8.21 -6.17
N MET A 291 -6.40 -7.66 -7.00
CA MET A 291 -5.24 -8.38 -7.53
C MET A 291 -4.35 -8.99 -6.45
N PRO A 292 -4.06 -8.32 -5.32
CA PRO A 292 -3.32 -8.90 -4.21
C PRO A 292 -3.88 -10.20 -3.66
N ALA A 293 -5.15 -10.17 -3.29
CA ALA A 293 -5.82 -11.38 -2.85
C ALA A 293 -5.87 -12.46 -3.95
N LEU A 294 -6.16 -12.07 -5.20
CA LEU A 294 -6.24 -13.02 -6.32
C LEU A 294 -4.91 -13.72 -6.60
N HIS A 295 -3.79 -12.99 -6.56
CA HIS A 295 -2.46 -13.54 -6.69
C HIS A 295 -2.19 -14.60 -5.61
N ASN A 296 -2.48 -14.29 -4.34
CA ASN A 296 -2.28 -15.21 -3.22
C ASN A 296 -3.06 -16.51 -3.41
N TYR A 297 -4.32 -16.45 -3.88
CA TYR A 297 -5.11 -17.64 -4.21
C TYR A 297 -4.43 -18.56 -5.24
N VAL A 298 -3.61 -18.02 -6.13
CA VAL A 298 -2.88 -18.80 -7.15
C VAL A 298 -1.55 -19.32 -6.61
N THR A 299 -0.80 -18.49 -5.89
CA THR A 299 0.60 -18.76 -5.54
C THR A 299 0.78 -19.50 -4.22
N VAL A 300 -0.07 -19.25 -3.22
CA VAL A 300 0.08 -19.80 -1.86
C VAL A 300 -0.43 -21.25 -1.75
N ASP A 301 -1.60 -21.56 -2.31
CA ASP A 301 -2.15 -22.93 -2.34
C ASP A 301 -2.61 -23.32 -3.75
N THR A 302 -1.63 -23.47 -4.66
CA THR A 302 -1.87 -23.84 -6.05
C THR A 302 -2.56 -25.21 -6.19
N GLU A 303 -2.36 -26.14 -5.26
CA GLU A 303 -3.03 -27.45 -5.31
C GLU A 303 -4.53 -27.32 -5.04
N ALA A 304 -4.93 -26.57 -4.00
CA ALA A 304 -6.33 -26.31 -3.75
C ALA A 304 -6.97 -25.45 -4.86
N PHE A 305 -6.24 -24.47 -5.40
CA PHE A 305 -6.66 -23.69 -6.56
C PHE A 305 -7.04 -24.59 -7.74
N LEU A 306 -6.17 -25.53 -8.11
CA LEU A 306 -6.38 -26.43 -9.25
C LEU A 306 -7.34 -27.59 -8.96
N SER A 307 -7.63 -27.88 -7.69
CA SER A 307 -8.56 -28.94 -7.30
C SER A 307 -10.00 -28.67 -7.75
N ASN A 308 -10.34 -27.39 -7.98
CA ASN A 308 -11.65 -26.96 -8.43
C ASN A 308 -11.53 -26.12 -9.72
N GLN A 309 -11.99 -26.67 -10.84
CA GLN A 309 -11.93 -26.00 -12.14
C GLN A 309 -12.68 -24.66 -12.17
N ASN A 310 -13.66 -24.46 -11.28
CA ASN A 310 -14.38 -23.20 -11.19
C ASN A 310 -13.48 -22.06 -10.70
N HIS A 311 -12.44 -22.32 -9.91
CA HIS A 311 -11.50 -21.28 -9.46
C HIS A 311 -10.76 -20.67 -10.65
N LEU A 312 -10.17 -21.53 -11.49
CA LEU A 312 -9.47 -21.11 -12.69
C LEU A 312 -10.41 -20.43 -13.70
N LEU A 313 -11.65 -20.94 -13.83
CA LEU A 313 -12.65 -20.33 -14.69
C LEU A 313 -13.06 -18.94 -14.21
N ALA A 314 -13.28 -18.76 -12.91
CA ALA A 314 -13.60 -17.46 -12.32
C ALA A 314 -12.47 -16.44 -12.54
N MET A 315 -11.21 -16.82 -12.27
CA MET A 315 -10.04 -15.99 -12.56
C MET A 315 -9.98 -15.57 -14.02
N PHE A 316 -10.12 -16.53 -14.94
CA PHE A 316 -10.11 -16.24 -16.37
C PHE A 316 -11.27 -15.31 -16.78
N ASN A 317 -12.47 -15.52 -16.23
CA ASN A 317 -13.62 -14.68 -16.53
C ASN A 317 -13.42 -13.23 -16.07
N MET A 318 -12.81 -13.01 -14.89
CA MET A 318 -12.47 -11.65 -14.42
C MET A 318 -11.45 -10.99 -15.36
N CYS A 319 -10.33 -11.65 -15.65
CA CYS A 319 -9.33 -11.13 -16.60
C CYS A 319 -9.93 -10.86 -17.98
N LYS A 320 -10.83 -11.74 -18.46
CA LYS A 320 -11.52 -11.59 -19.74
C LYS A 320 -12.46 -10.41 -19.76
N ALA A 321 -13.18 -10.16 -18.67
CA ALA A 321 -14.08 -9.02 -18.53
C ALA A 321 -13.28 -7.71 -18.54
N ILE A 322 -12.17 -7.65 -17.80
CA ILE A 322 -11.27 -6.48 -17.78
C ILE A 322 -10.65 -6.22 -19.15
N LEU A 323 -10.00 -7.22 -19.75
CA LEU A 323 -9.31 -7.07 -21.04
C LEU A 323 -10.25 -6.76 -22.20
N ASN A 324 -11.53 -7.13 -22.16
CA ASN A 324 -12.51 -6.80 -23.22
C ASN A 324 -13.41 -5.61 -22.88
N GLY A 325 -13.40 -5.17 -21.63
CA GLY A 325 -14.20 -4.07 -21.12
C GLY A 325 -13.57 -2.71 -21.41
N ASP A 326 -14.08 -1.70 -20.72
CA ASP A 326 -13.59 -0.32 -20.74
C ASP A 326 -13.05 0.05 -19.36
N ALA A 327 -12.12 -0.77 -18.85
CA ALA A 327 -11.54 -0.60 -17.50
C ALA A 327 -10.39 0.43 -17.46
N GLY A 328 -9.82 0.77 -18.62
CA GLY A 328 -8.55 1.50 -18.70
C GLY A 328 -7.35 0.55 -18.82
N GLU A 329 -6.20 1.08 -19.22
CA GLU A 329 -5.02 0.23 -19.51
C GLU A 329 -4.34 -0.30 -18.25
N ASP A 330 -4.50 0.37 -17.09
CA ASP A 330 -3.92 -0.07 -15.81
C ASP A 330 -4.55 -1.38 -15.29
N PRO A 331 -5.89 -1.51 -15.15
CA PRO A 331 -6.50 -2.80 -14.80
C PRO A 331 -6.24 -3.87 -15.86
N GLU A 332 -6.14 -3.50 -17.14
CA GLU A 332 -5.77 -4.43 -18.21
C GLU A 332 -4.35 -4.98 -18.07
N SER A 333 -3.38 -4.16 -17.65
CA SER A 333 -2.02 -4.60 -17.31
C SER A 333 -2.05 -5.64 -16.19
N HIS A 334 -2.78 -5.36 -15.12
CA HIS A 334 -2.98 -6.27 -13.99
C HIS A 334 -3.64 -7.59 -14.41
N ALA A 335 -4.67 -7.53 -15.26
CA ALA A 335 -5.34 -8.72 -15.77
C ALA A 335 -4.40 -9.59 -16.61
N ALA A 336 -3.59 -8.98 -17.48
CA ALA A 336 -2.57 -9.69 -18.24
C ALA A 336 -1.52 -10.30 -17.30
N LYS A 337 -1.09 -9.57 -16.27
CA LYS A 337 -0.15 -10.07 -15.26
C LYS A 337 -0.68 -11.28 -14.50
N LEU A 338 -1.95 -11.27 -14.09
CA LEU A 338 -2.56 -12.42 -13.42
C LEU A 338 -2.60 -13.67 -14.32
N LEU A 339 -2.94 -13.51 -15.60
CA LEU A 339 -2.90 -14.62 -16.56
C LEU A 339 -1.47 -15.18 -16.71
N GLU A 340 -0.47 -14.31 -16.73
CA GLU A 340 0.94 -14.70 -16.77
C GLU A 340 1.34 -15.52 -15.53
N VAL A 341 1.00 -15.04 -14.32
CA VAL A 341 1.25 -15.73 -13.05
C VAL A 341 0.60 -17.11 -13.06
N ILE A 342 -0.66 -17.22 -13.48
CA ILE A 342 -1.37 -18.51 -13.57
C ILE A 342 -0.64 -19.47 -14.52
N ILE A 343 -0.17 -19.00 -15.68
CA ILE A 343 0.58 -19.83 -16.64
C ILE A 343 1.86 -20.37 -16.00
N LEU A 344 2.64 -19.50 -15.35
CA LEU A 344 3.93 -19.88 -14.79
C LEU A 344 3.77 -20.79 -13.56
N GLN A 345 2.87 -20.45 -12.65
CA GLN A 345 2.63 -21.19 -11.42
C GLN A 345 2.01 -22.57 -11.66
N CYS A 346 1.11 -22.67 -12.65
CA CYS A 346 0.40 -23.91 -12.95
C CYS A 346 1.06 -24.73 -14.09
N LYS A 347 2.37 -24.59 -14.28
CA LYS A 347 3.10 -25.18 -15.41
C LYS A 347 2.84 -26.68 -15.56
N GLY A 348 2.36 -27.10 -16.74
CA GLY A 348 2.07 -28.49 -17.10
C GLY A 348 0.72 -29.03 -16.59
N ARG A 349 -0.14 -28.21 -16.00
CA ARG A 349 -1.43 -28.64 -15.41
C ARG A 349 -2.67 -27.98 -16.00
N ILE A 350 -2.50 -27.00 -16.88
CA ILE A 350 -3.58 -26.17 -17.43
C ILE A 350 -3.58 -26.06 -18.96
N ASP A 351 -3.08 -27.10 -19.66
CA ASP A 351 -2.97 -27.14 -21.12
C ASP A 351 -4.26 -26.72 -21.84
N GLN A 352 -5.42 -27.09 -21.28
CA GLN A 352 -6.74 -26.76 -21.81
C GLN A 352 -7.08 -25.26 -21.79
N CYS A 353 -6.42 -24.48 -20.93
CA CYS A 353 -6.70 -23.04 -20.74
C CYS A 353 -5.76 -22.15 -21.56
N ILE A 354 -4.54 -22.62 -21.86
CA ILE A 354 -3.53 -21.87 -22.62
C ILE A 354 -4.09 -21.29 -23.93
N PRO A 355 -4.87 -22.03 -24.75
CA PRO A 355 -5.40 -21.48 -25.99
C PRO A 355 -6.25 -20.23 -25.78
N SER A 356 -7.13 -20.25 -24.77
CA SER A 356 -8.02 -19.13 -24.46
C SER A 356 -7.29 -17.93 -23.87
N PHE A 357 -6.23 -18.15 -23.09
CA PHE A 357 -5.42 -17.07 -22.52
C PHE A 357 -4.66 -16.34 -23.63
N VAL A 358 -4.02 -17.10 -24.53
CA VAL A 358 -3.27 -16.57 -25.67
C VAL A 358 -4.20 -15.85 -26.64
N GLU A 359 -5.35 -16.42 -26.97
CA GLU A 359 -6.34 -15.78 -27.84
C GLU A 359 -6.78 -14.42 -27.29
N LEU A 360 -7.10 -14.36 -25.99
CA LEU A 360 -7.57 -13.15 -25.32
C LEU A 360 -6.55 -12.00 -25.40
N VAL A 361 -5.29 -12.25 -25.05
CA VAL A 361 -4.25 -11.20 -25.06
C VAL A 361 -3.85 -10.80 -26.48
N LEU A 362 -3.84 -11.72 -27.43
CA LEU A 362 -3.58 -11.39 -28.83
C LEU A 362 -4.71 -10.54 -29.43
N GLN A 363 -5.97 -10.82 -29.09
CA GLN A 363 -7.10 -9.97 -29.46
C GLN A 363 -7.01 -8.58 -28.82
N ARG A 364 -6.50 -8.47 -27.58
CA ARG A 364 -6.25 -7.16 -26.94
C ARG A 364 -5.15 -6.38 -27.67
N LEU A 365 -4.07 -7.02 -28.09
CA LEU A 365 -2.96 -6.41 -28.85
C LEU A 365 -3.37 -5.94 -30.27
N MET A 366 -4.50 -6.42 -30.81
CA MET A 366 -5.04 -5.93 -32.08
C MET A 366 -5.81 -4.61 -31.95
N ARG A 367 -6.23 -4.25 -30.74
CA ARG A 367 -6.85 -2.96 -30.44
C ARG A 367 -5.76 -1.91 -30.21
N GLU A 368 -6.16 -0.64 -30.15
CA GLU A 368 -5.23 0.44 -29.79
C GLU A 368 -4.62 0.18 -28.40
N VAL A 369 -3.30 0.34 -28.28
CA VAL A 369 -2.55 0.21 -27.04
C VAL A 369 -1.69 1.47 -26.89
N LYS A 370 -2.01 2.30 -25.90
CA LYS A 370 -1.41 3.62 -25.68
C LYS A 370 -0.11 3.52 -24.89
N THR A 371 -0.10 2.72 -23.84
CA THR A 371 1.06 2.51 -22.95
C THR A 371 1.98 1.41 -23.46
N SER A 372 3.28 1.54 -23.20
CA SER A 372 4.25 0.47 -23.40
C SER A 372 4.05 -0.67 -22.39
N GLU A 373 3.60 -0.34 -21.19
CA GLU A 373 3.39 -1.29 -20.10
C GLU A 373 2.35 -2.37 -20.45
N LEU A 374 1.12 -1.98 -20.80
CA LEU A 374 0.08 -2.94 -21.19
C LEU A 374 0.53 -3.84 -22.35
N ARG A 375 1.26 -3.26 -23.31
CA ARG A 375 1.83 -3.99 -24.44
C ARG A 375 2.82 -5.04 -23.95
N THR A 376 3.76 -4.65 -23.10
CA THR A 376 4.74 -5.55 -22.48
C THR A 376 4.03 -6.65 -21.70
N MET A 377 3.04 -6.34 -20.86
CA MET A 377 2.29 -7.33 -20.08
C MET A 377 1.54 -8.33 -20.97
N CYS A 378 0.89 -7.87 -22.04
CA CYS A 378 0.25 -8.76 -23.01
C CYS A 378 1.27 -9.64 -23.75
N LEU A 379 2.43 -9.11 -24.10
CA LEU A 379 3.52 -9.89 -24.71
C LEU A 379 4.04 -10.95 -23.72
N GLN A 380 4.17 -10.62 -22.44
CA GLN A 380 4.61 -11.53 -21.39
C GLN A 380 3.71 -12.74 -21.25
N VAL A 381 2.38 -12.59 -21.36
CA VAL A 381 1.47 -13.74 -21.35
C VAL A 381 1.80 -14.73 -22.47
N VAL A 382 2.10 -14.24 -23.67
CA VAL A 382 2.48 -15.07 -24.82
C VAL A 382 3.88 -15.69 -24.63
N ILE A 383 4.82 -14.93 -24.06
CA ILE A 383 6.17 -15.43 -23.74
C ILE A 383 6.12 -16.51 -22.64
N SER A 384 5.25 -16.34 -21.64
CA SER A 384 5.01 -17.33 -20.60
C SER A 384 4.37 -18.59 -21.18
N ALA A 385 3.42 -18.47 -22.11
CA ALA A 385 2.88 -19.62 -22.84
C ALA A 385 3.95 -20.33 -23.70
N LEU A 386 4.89 -19.58 -24.29
CA LEU A 386 6.05 -20.14 -25.01
C LEU A 386 6.94 -20.94 -24.06
N TYR A 387 7.25 -20.39 -22.89
CA TYR A 387 8.06 -21.05 -21.88
C TYR A 387 7.34 -22.25 -21.25
N TYR A 388 6.01 -22.20 -21.15
CA TYR A 388 5.14 -23.26 -20.65
C TYR A 388 5.18 -24.48 -21.57
N ASN A 389 4.78 -24.32 -22.84
CA ASN A 389 4.77 -25.38 -23.84
C ASN A 389 4.83 -24.77 -25.25
N PRO A 390 6.01 -24.75 -25.89
CA PRO A 390 6.18 -24.13 -27.21
C PRO A 390 5.29 -24.75 -28.29
N GLN A 391 5.09 -26.07 -28.27
CA GLN A 391 4.27 -26.76 -29.27
C GLN A 391 2.81 -26.33 -29.18
N LEU A 392 2.27 -26.32 -27.96
CA LEU A 392 0.89 -25.89 -27.70
C LEU A 392 0.66 -24.41 -28.10
N LEU A 393 1.64 -23.53 -27.82
CA LEU A 393 1.55 -22.14 -28.23
C LEU A 393 1.42 -22.00 -29.75
N PHE A 394 2.34 -22.59 -30.52
CA PHE A 394 2.30 -22.43 -31.98
C PHE A 394 1.10 -23.15 -32.61
N GLU A 395 0.68 -24.31 -32.08
CA GLU A 395 -0.57 -24.95 -32.51
C GLU A 395 -1.80 -24.10 -32.22
N THR A 396 -1.79 -23.32 -31.14
CA THR A 396 -2.85 -22.36 -30.82
C THR A 396 -2.81 -21.22 -31.84
N ILE A 397 -1.66 -20.56 -31.99
CA ILE A 397 -1.50 -19.42 -32.89
C ILE A 397 -1.88 -19.78 -34.34
N ASP A 398 -1.51 -20.96 -34.82
CA ASP A 398 -1.83 -21.43 -36.17
C ASP A 398 -3.33 -21.66 -36.40
N LYS A 399 -4.11 -21.91 -35.33
CA LYS A 399 -5.57 -22.10 -35.39
C LYS A 399 -6.35 -20.80 -35.26
N LEU A 400 -5.72 -19.73 -34.79
CA LEU A 400 -6.37 -18.44 -34.61
C LEU A 400 -6.60 -17.76 -35.96
N ASP A 401 -7.85 -17.41 -36.24
CA ASP A 401 -8.23 -16.58 -37.39
C ASP A 401 -8.42 -15.15 -36.91
N LEU A 402 -7.30 -14.49 -36.62
CA LEU A 402 -7.28 -13.06 -36.35
C LEU A 402 -7.08 -12.33 -37.68
N SER A 403 -7.80 -11.22 -37.88
CA SER A 403 -7.78 -10.34 -39.07
C SER A 403 -6.43 -9.64 -39.29
N VAL A 404 -5.34 -10.41 -39.35
CA VAL A 404 -3.99 -9.96 -39.67
C VAL A 404 -3.92 -9.71 -41.18
N PRO A 405 -3.15 -8.71 -41.65
CA PRO A 405 -2.92 -8.51 -43.07
C PRO A 405 -2.53 -9.83 -43.76
N PRO A 406 -3.10 -10.16 -44.94
CA PRO A 406 -2.99 -11.48 -45.57
C PRO A 406 -1.56 -11.91 -45.98
N SER A 407 -0.56 -11.07 -45.70
CA SER A 407 0.86 -11.30 -46.02
C SER A 407 1.68 -11.88 -44.87
N GLU A 408 1.19 -11.90 -43.63
CA GLU A 408 1.99 -12.28 -42.45
C GLU A 408 1.22 -13.16 -41.46
N SER A 409 1.89 -14.16 -40.87
CA SER A 409 1.28 -15.00 -39.82
C SER A 409 1.29 -14.28 -38.47
N ILE A 410 0.31 -14.60 -37.60
CA ILE A 410 0.22 -14.05 -36.24
C ILE A 410 1.53 -14.30 -35.46
N ALA A 411 2.12 -15.49 -35.60
CA ALA A 411 3.40 -15.83 -34.97
C ALA A 411 4.55 -14.92 -35.44
N SER A 412 4.57 -14.55 -36.72
CA SER A 412 5.58 -13.64 -37.28
C SER A 412 5.42 -12.23 -36.74
N HIS A 413 4.18 -11.73 -36.72
CA HIS A 413 3.87 -10.43 -36.15
C HIS A 413 4.27 -10.34 -34.67
N PHE A 414 3.88 -11.34 -33.86
CA PHE A 414 4.24 -11.42 -32.44
C PHE A 414 5.76 -11.38 -32.22
N ILE A 415 6.52 -12.23 -32.93
CA ILE A 415 7.98 -12.31 -32.75
C ILE A 415 8.65 -10.98 -33.15
N LYS A 416 8.19 -10.34 -34.22
CA LYS A 416 8.73 -9.03 -34.65
C LYS A 416 8.40 -7.93 -33.64
N GLN A 417 7.17 -7.88 -33.14
CA GLN A 417 6.75 -6.91 -32.13
C GLN A 417 7.56 -7.08 -30.84
N TRP A 418 7.72 -8.32 -30.36
CA TRP A 418 8.47 -8.62 -29.16
C TRP A 418 9.95 -8.20 -29.28
N ILE A 419 10.59 -8.47 -30.42
CA ILE A 419 11.99 -8.05 -30.64
C ILE A 419 12.10 -6.53 -30.75
N HIS A 420 11.10 -5.88 -31.34
CA HIS A 420 11.05 -4.42 -31.43
C HIS A 420 10.95 -3.76 -30.05
N ASP A 421 10.10 -4.29 -29.18
CA ASP A 421 9.81 -3.71 -27.85
C ASP A 421 10.72 -4.27 -26.73
N THR A 422 11.87 -4.87 -27.07
CA THR A 422 12.75 -5.51 -26.08
C THR A 422 13.26 -4.51 -25.02
N ASP A 423 13.47 -3.25 -25.40
CA ASP A 423 13.92 -2.17 -24.52
C ASP A 423 12.82 -1.65 -23.57
N CYS A 424 11.56 -2.04 -23.79
CA CYS A 424 10.43 -1.70 -22.92
C CYS A 424 10.22 -2.71 -21.77
N PHE A 425 11.05 -3.76 -21.66
CA PHE A 425 11.02 -4.70 -20.54
C PHE A 425 11.90 -4.15 -19.42
N LEU A 426 11.27 -3.51 -18.44
CA LEU A 426 11.95 -2.76 -17.38
C LEU A 426 12.06 -3.57 -16.08
N GLY A 427 11.06 -4.33 -15.67
CA GLY A 427 11.14 -5.09 -14.41
C GLY A 427 12.21 -6.20 -14.41
N LEU A 428 12.73 -6.55 -13.22
CA LEU A 428 13.66 -7.66 -13.05
C LEU A 428 13.07 -8.98 -13.57
N HIS A 429 11.80 -9.24 -13.23
CA HIS A 429 11.04 -10.39 -13.72
C HIS A 429 10.84 -10.35 -15.23
N ASP A 430 10.42 -9.19 -15.75
CA ASP A 430 10.15 -8.96 -17.17
C ASP A 430 11.34 -9.33 -18.05
N ARG A 431 12.52 -8.84 -17.65
CA ARG A 431 13.78 -9.10 -18.36
C ARG A 431 14.15 -10.58 -18.28
N LYS A 432 13.99 -11.24 -17.11
CA LYS A 432 14.24 -12.69 -16.96
C LYS A 432 13.34 -13.51 -17.87
N LEU A 433 12.04 -13.24 -17.86
CA LEU A 433 11.07 -13.96 -18.67
C LEU A 433 11.36 -13.77 -20.16
N CYS A 434 11.66 -12.54 -20.58
CA CYS A 434 12.04 -12.21 -21.94
C CYS A 434 13.28 -13.01 -22.40
N VAL A 435 14.33 -13.05 -21.57
CA VAL A 435 15.54 -13.86 -21.84
C VAL A 435 15.20 -15.36 -21.94
N LEU A 436 14.45 -15.91 -20.98
CA LEU A 436 14.05 -17.32 -20.98
C LEU A 436 13.21 -17.67 -22.21
N GLY A 437 12.30 -16.79 -22.61
CA GLY A 437 11.52 -16.90 -23.84
C GLY A 437 12.41 -16.97 -25.07
N MET A 438 13.32 -16.00 -25.24
CA MET A 438 14.21 -15.95 -26.40
C MET A 438 15.12 -17.19 -26.46
N CYS A 439 15.66 -17.62 -25.32
CA CYS A 439 16.43 -18.86 -25.21
C CYS A 439 15.60 -20.10 -25.59
N THR A 440 14.34 -20.16 -25.16
CA THR A 440 13.41 -21.23 -25.51
C THR A 440 13.20 -21.26 -27.02
N LEU A 441 12.91 -20.09 -27.61
CA LEU A 441 12.67 -19.91 -29.04
C LEU A 441 13.87 -20.34 -29.92
N ILE A 442 15.09 -19.99 -29.50
CA ILE A 442 16.32 -20.43 -30.17
C ILE A 442 16.53 -21.94 -29.97
N SER A 443 16.09 -22.53 -28.88
CA SER A 443 16.32 -23.96 -28.60
C SER A 443 15.37 -24.92 -29.35
N MET A 444 14.35 -24.40 -30.06
CA MET A 444 13.30 -25.19 -30.73
C MET A 444 13.71 -25.97 -32.01
N SER A 445 14.91 -26.57 -32.07
CA SER A 445 15.31 -27.36 -33.25
C SER A 445 14.65 -28.74 -33.25
N PRO A 446 13.97 -29.20 -34.33
CA PRO A 446 13.87 -28.62 -35.68
C PRO A 446 12.59 -27.80 -35.96
N GLN A 447 11.65 -27.66 -35.02
CA GLN A 447 10.34 -27.00 -35.19
C GLN A 447 10.39 -25.47 -35.02
N ARG A 448 11.48 -24.82 -35.43
CA ARG A 448 11.66 -23.38 -35.24
C ARG A 448 10.82 -22.58 -36.25
N PRO A 449 10.05 -21.55 -35.82
CA PRO A 449 9.36 -20.64 -36.74
C PRO A 449 10.28 -20.01 -37.80
N LEU A 450 9.82 -19.93 -39.06
CA LEU A 450 10.63 -19.42 -40.17
C LEU A 450 11.03 -17.95 -40.00
N VAL A 451 10.16 -17.13 -39.38
CA VAL A 451 10.42 -15.71 -39.07
C VAL A 451 11.71 -15.52 -38.26
N LEU A 452 12.13 -16.51 -37.48
CA LEU A 452 13.37 -16.41 -36.72
C LEU A 452 14.62 -16.38 -37.58
N GLN A 453 14.56 -16.86 -38.82
CA GLN A 453 15.65 -16.69 -39.77
C GLN A 453 15.80 -15.23 -40.20
N GLU A 454 14.68 -14.49 -40.30
CA GLU A 454 14.65 -13.06 -40.65
C GLU A 454 15.12 -12.22 -39.46
N CYS A 455 14.67 -12.53 -38.25
CA CYS A 455 14.97 -11.79 -37.03
C CYS A 455 16.30 -12.22 -36.37
N ALA A 456 16.95 -13.28 -36.82
CA ALA A 456 18.19 -13.81 -36.22
C ALA A 456 19.28 -12.75 -35.91
N PRO A 457 19.51 -11.73 -36.76
CA PRO A 457 20.51 -10.69 -36.47
C PRO A 457 20.17 -9.80 -35.27
N GLN A 458 18.89 -9.73 -34.87
CA GLN A 458 18.40 -8.85 -33.81
C GLN A 458 18.33 -9.56 -32.45
N ILE A 459 18.17 -10.88 -32.44
CA ILE A 459 18.01 -11.67 -31.19
C ILE A 459 19.21 -11.52 -30.24
N VAL A 460 20.45 -11.64 -30.76
CA VAL A 460 21.64 -11.53 -29.91
C VAL A 460 21.81 -10.10 -29.34
N PRO A 461 21.68 -9.02 -30.13
CA PRO A 461 21.60 -7.67 -29.59
C PRO A 461 20.52 -7.48 -28.52
N SER A 462 19.29 -7.97 -28.76
CA SER A 462 18.20 -7.91 -27.79
C SER A 462 18.56 -8.61 -26.47
N LEU A 463 19.14 -9.81 -26.53
CA LEU A 463 19.62 -10.52 -25.34
C LEU A 463 20.71 -9.73 -24.59
N ILE A 464 21.64 -9.07 -25.30
CA ILE A 464 22.68 -8.25 -24.66
C ILE A 464 22.04 -7.09 -23.89
N VAL A 465 21.08 -6.39 -24.48
CA VAL A 465 20.34 -5.30 -23.82
C VAL A 465 19.66 -5.80 -22.54
N LEU A 466 18.95 -6.93 -22.62
CA LEU A 466 18.28 -7.52 -21.45
C LEU A 466 19.27 -7.95 -20.36
N PHE A 467 20.39 -8.58 -20.71
CA PHE A 467 21.41 -8.98 -19.74
C PHE A 467 22.13 -7.79 -19.11
N GLU A 468 22.37 -6.72 -19.87
CA GLU A 468 22.92 -5.47 -19.31
C GLU A 468 21.93 -4.83 -18.33
N GLY A 469 20.64 -4.79 -18.67
CA GLY A 469 19.57 -4.33 -17.77
C GLY A 469 19.49 -5.17 -16.49
N LEU A 470 19.44 -6.50 -16.62
CA LEU A 470 19.45 -7.42 -15.46
C LEU A 470 20.66 -7.20 -14.56
N LYS A 471 21.85 -6.99 -15.15
CA LYS A 471 23.06 -6.74 -14.37
C LYS A 471 22.95 -5.46 -13.54
N ARG A 472 22.31 -4.41 -14.06
CA ARG A 472 22.10 -3.15 -13.32
C ARG A 472 21.09 -3.34 -12.20
N ALA A 473 19.92 -3.89 -12.52
CA ALA A 473 18.87 -4.17 -11.53
C ALA A 473 19.35 -5.06 -10.38
N TYR A 474 20.18 -6.08 -10.66
CA TYR A 474 20.79 -6.91 -9.61
C TYR A 474 21.86 -6.19 -8.78
N ALA A 475 22.52 -5.18 -9.35
CA ALA A 475 23.52 -4.39 -8.62
C ALA A 475 22.84 -3.36 -7.71
N GLU A 476 21.74 -2.76 -8.16
CA GLU A 476 20.90 -1.84 -7.39
C GLU A 476 20.25 -2.59 -6.22
N LYS A 477 19.58 -3.72 -6.47
CA LYS A 477 19.01 -4.56 -5.39
C LYS A 477 20.03 -5.03 -4.36
N ALA A 478 21.29 -5.23 -4.76
CA ALA A 478 22.34 -5.60 -3.82
C ALA A 478 22.83 -4.40 -2.99
N GLN A 479 22.75 -3.18 -3.53
CA GLN A 479 23.09 -1.95 -2.80
C GLN A 479 22.01 -1.58 -1.79
N GLU A 480 20.73 -1.76 -2.15
CA GLU A 480 19.61 -1.57 -1.22
C GLU A 480 19.73 -2.52 -0.02
N GLN A 481 20.01 -3.81 -0.26
CA GLN A 481 20.25 -4.77 0.82
C GLN A 481 21.48 -4.42 1.68
N ASP A 482 22.57 -3.92 1.07
CA ASP A 482 23.76 -3.50 1.81
C ASP A 482 23.52 -2.19 2.62
N GLU A 483 22.61 -1.32 2.19
CA GLU A 483 22.21 -0.08 2.90
C GLU A 483 21.21 -0.38 4.02
N GLU A 484 20.25 -1.29 3.80
CA GLU A 484 19.37 -1.84 4.84
C GLU A 484 20.19 -2.53 5.94
N ASP A 485 21.19 -3.35 5.58
CA ASP A 485 22.13 -4.00 6.52
C ASP A 485 22.97 -3.00 7.37
N GLU A 486 23.18 -1.76 6.91
CA GLU A 486 23.88 -0.70 7.70
C GLU A 486 22.93 0.09 8.62
N ASP A 487 21.63 0.04 8.39
CA ASP A 487 20.56 0.66 9.20
C ASP A 487 19.69 -0.37 9.97
N GLU A 488 20.09 -1.66 10.02
CA GLU A 488 19.44 -2.72 10.83
C GLU A 488 19.59 -2.51 12.37
N GLU A 489 18.89 -1.52 12.93
CA GLU A 489 18.00 -1.71 14.07
C GLU A 489 16.62 -1.19 13.63
N ASP A 490 15.75 -2.13 13.23
CA ASP A 490 14.31 -1.98 12.91
C ASP A 490 13.96 -1.54 11.47
N GLU A 491 13.82 -2.51 10.56
CA GLU A 491 12.72 -2.59 9.57
C GLU A 491 12.72 -3.97 8.87
N GLU A 492 12.04 -4.96 9.47
CA GLU A 492 11.73 -6.23 8.80
C GLU A 492 10.53 -6.06 7.86
N GLY A 493 10.80 -6.12 6.55
CA GLY A 493 10.02 -6.92 5.61
C GLY A 493 8.68 -6.38 5.10
N ASP A 494 8.73 -5.36 4.22
CA ASP A 494 7.71 -5.15 3.19
C ASP A 494 8.26 -5.65 1.84
N GLU A 495 8.12 -6.95 1.55
CA GLU A 495 8.03 -7.37 0.15
C GLU A 495 6.62 -6.98 -0.31
N GLU A 496 6.48 -5.81 -0.94
CA GLU A 496 5.35 -5.49 -1.79
C GLU A 496 5.28 -6.53 -2.92
N VAL A 497 4.62 -7.67 -2.67
CA VAL A 497 4.57 -8.79 -3.63
C VAL A 497 3.77 -8.43 -4.90
N LEU A 498 3.15 -7.25 -4.97
CA LEU A 498 2.43 -6.76 -6.15
C LEU A 498 2.47 -5.24 -6.37
N SER A 499 3.49 -4.51 -5.91
CA SER A 499 3.92 -3.42 -6.78
C SER A 499 4.66 -4.09 -7.93
N SER A 500 4.15 -3.93 -9.14
CA SER A 500 5.08 -3.86 -10.26
C SER A 500 5.99 -2.73 -9.85
N ASP A 501 7.23 -3.02 -9.42
CA ASP A 501 8.27 -2.05 -9.05
C ASP A 501 7.88 -0.71 -9.70
N GLU A 502 7.34 0.22 -8.91
CA GLU A 502 7.30 1.60 -9.31
C GLU A 502 8.78 2.02 -9.35
N ASP A 503 9.49 1.54 -10.36
CA ASP A 503 10.61 2.23 -10.94
C ASP A 503 9.98 3.54 -11.44
N GLU A 504 9.87 4.53 -10.53
CA GLU A 504 9.99 5.92 -10.90
C GLU A 504 11.03 5.94 -12.02
N LEU A 505 10.62 6.33 -13.23
CA LEU A 505 11.52 6.42 -14.38
C LEU A 505 12.76 7.21 -13.96
N ASN A 506 13.81 6.49 -13.54
CA ASN A 506 14.93 7.14 -12.90
C ASN A 506 15.58 8.02 -13.96
N GLU A 507 16.03 9.23 -13.59
CA GLU A 507 16.64 10.18 -14.52
C GLU A 507 17.76 9.53 -15.37
N GLY A 508 18.40 8.48 -14.85
CA GLY A 508 19.39 7.66 -15.55
C GLY A 508 18.86 6.83 -16.73
N ASP A 509 17.63 6.31 -16.65
CA ASP A 509 16.99 5.53 -17.72
C ASP A 509 16.39 6.44 -18.79
N ALA A 510 15.87 7.61 -18.40
CA ALA A 510 15.52 8.68 -19.32
C ALA A 510 16.74 9.21 -20.08
N GLU A 511 17.87 9.46 -19.40
CA GLU A 511 19.13 9.84 -20.04
C GLU A 511 19.68 8.75 -20.97
N TYR A 512 19.50 7.47 -20.63
CA TYR A 512 19.94 6.35 -21.46
C TYR A 512 19.10 6.22 -22.73
N LEU A 513 17.76 6.37 -22.61
CA LEU A 513 16.83 6.44 -23.74
C LEU A 513 17.13 7.65 -24.64
N GLU A 514 17.45 8.81 -24.07
CA GLU A 514 17.87 9.99 -24.82
C GLU A 514 19.19 9.76 -25.58
N LYS A 515 20.19 9.15 -24.92
CA LYS A 515 21.48 8.77 -25.55
C LYS A 515 21.31 7.69 -26.62
N LEU A 516 20.31 6.81 -26.52
CA LEU A 516 19.93 5.83 -27.55
C LEU A 516 19.23 6.50 -28.73
N GLN A 517 18.28 7.41 -28.48
CA GLN A 517 17.60 8.19 -29.51
C GLN A 517 18.58 9.09 -30.30
N GLU A 518 19.57 9.70 -29.63
CA GLU A 518 20.64 10.44 -30.30
C GLU A 518 21.51 9.55 -31.19
N LYS A 519 21.81 8.32 -30.75
CA LYS A 519 22.57 7.34 -31.55
C LYS A 519 21.79 6.82 -32.75
N VAL A 520 20.46 6.73 -32.65
CA VAL A 520 19.56 6.35 -33.75
C VAL A 520 19.39 7.50 -34.75
N LYS A 521 19.22 8.75 -34.28
CA LYS A 521 19.16 9.96 -35.14
C LYS A 521 20.46 10.17 -35.94
N ASN A 522 21.61 9.76 -35.39
CA ASN A 522 22.91 9.88 -36.06
C ASN A 522 23.23 8.79 -37.09
N LYS A 523 22.38 7.76 -37.24
CA LYS A 523 22.46 6.77 -38.32
C LYS A 523 21.28 6.89 -39.28
N LYS A 524 21.28 7.93 -40.11
CA LYS A 524 20.43 7.96 -41.32
C LYS A 524 20.87 6.86 -42.30
N VAL A 525 20.25 5.69 -42.20
CA VAL A 525 20.09 4.79 -43.34
C VAL A 525 18.67 4.98 -43.87
N ILE A 526 18.60 5.38 -45.13
CA ILE A 526 17.38 5.68 -45.87
C ILE A 526 16.50 4.42 -45.93
N SER A 527 15.35 4.43 -45.26
CA SER A 527 14.27 3.43 -45.42
C SER A 527 12.98 4.15 -45.86
N PRO A 528 12.21 3.61 -46.83
CA PRO A 528 11.19 4.36 -47.54
C PRO A 528 9.78 4.13 -46.95
N PHE A 529 9.49 4.53 -45.71
CA PHE A 529 8.11 4.60 -45.22
C PHE A 529 7.92 5.74 -44.22
N THR A 530 6.93 6.59 -44.48
CA THR A 530 6.59 7.78 -43.68
C THR A 530 5.76 7.38 -42.47
N ILE A 531 6.25 7.64 -41.27
CA ILE A 531 5.47 7.61 -40.03
C ILE A 531 5.05 9.06 -39.74
N ASN A 532 3.74 9.33 -39.75
CA ASN A 532 3.19 10.59 -39.26
C ASN A 532 2.99 10.47 -37.75
N SER A 533 3.98 10.88 -36.96
CA SER A 533 3.78 11.23 -35.56
C SER A 533 3.39 12.71 -35.48
N VAL A 534 2.17 13.01 -35.07
CA VAL A 534 1.80 14.38 -34.66
C VAL A 534 2.38 14.58 -33.28
N THR A 535 3.51 15.30 -33.21
CA THR A 535 3.97 15.94 -31.98
C THR A 535 2.92 16.97 -31.56
N ILE A 536 2.32 16.77 -30.39
CA ILE A 536 1.53 17.77 -29.71
C ILE A 536 2.55 18.76 -29.12
N GLU A 537 2.60 19.97 -29.68
CA GLU A 537 3.28 21.11 -29.07
C GLU A 537 2.34 21.67 -27.99
N ASP A 538 2.83 21.69 -26.75
CA ASP A 538 2.18 22.37 -25.64
C ASP A 538 2.18 23.88 -25.90
N ASP A 539 1.01 24.42 -26.22
CA ASP A 539 0.77 25.85 -26.38
C ASP A 539 0.68 26.50 -24.99
N ALA A 540 1.82 26.95 -24.49
CA ALA A 540 1.90 27.85 -23.34
C ALA A 540 1.30 29.20 -23.74
N SER A 541 0.09 29.49 -23.25
CA SER A 541 -0.54 30.81 -23.35
C SER A 541 -0.47 31.53 -22.01
N ASP A 542 0.56 32.35 -21.85
CA ASP A 542 0.53 33.54 -21.01
C ASP A 542 0.36 34.76 -21.94
N GLU A 543 -0.67 35.57 -21.73
CA GLU A 543 -0.54 37.04 -21.74
C GLU A 543 -1.83 37.72 -21.26
N ASP A 544 -1.69 38.47 -20.17
CA ASP A 544 -2.58 39.52 -19.68
C ASP A 544 -2.94 40.55 -20.77
N SER A 545 -4.21 40.97 -20.88
CA SER A 545 -4.59 42.40 -20.93
C SER A 545 -6.12 42.62 -20.92
N ASP A 546 -6.48 43.65 -20.14
CA ASP A 546 -7.76 44.34 -19.92
C ASP A 546 -8.77 43.78 -18.90
#